data_AF-A0AAW6P1C0-F1
#
_entry.id   AF-A0AAW6P1C0-F1
#
_cell.length_a   1.000
_cell.length_b   1.000
_cell.length_c   1.000
_cell.angle_alpha   90.00
_cell.angle_beta   90.00
_cell.angle_gamma   90.00
#
_symmetry.space_group_name_H-M   'P 1'
#
loop_
_entity.id
_entity.type
_entity.pdbx_description
1 polymer ?
#
loop_
_entity_poly.entity_id
_entity_poly.type
_entity_poly.pdbx_seq_one_letter_code
_entity_poly.pdbx_strand_id
1 'polypeptide(L)'
;MSMALKQTLDFDGLRVQVRELTVGEIRQLLKTMADGSGGDLVDDMLLEEIGLAELQLMTNLEPEQLDDLAPSQLRQVYEACREVNKDFFDLRARVEQVGQRILAKLSGSSNETPAP
;
A
#
# COMPACT_ATOMS: atom_id res chain seq x y z
N MET A 1 -5.82 -21.35 -15.81
CA MET A 1 -5.83 -19.90 -16.06
C MET A 1 -6.42 -19.24 -14.83
N SER A 2 -5.59 -18.59 -14.02
CA SER A 2 -6.06 -17.93 -12.79
C SER A 2 -6.91 -16.73 -13.20
N MET A 3 -8.17 -16.68 -12.80
CA MET A 3 -9.00 -15.49 -12.99
C MET A 3 -8.64 -14.52 -11.87
N ALA A 4 -7.67 -13.64 -12.13
CA ALA A 4 -7.39 -12.52 -11.23
C ALA A 4 -8.64 -11.64 -11.14
N LEU A 5 -9.07 -11.32 -9.91
CA LEU A 5 -10.19 -10.41 -9.67
C LEU A 5 -9.87 -9.04 -10.28
N LYS A 6 -10.84 -8.42 -10.95
CA LYS A 6 -10.68 -7.09 -11.57
C LYS A 6 -11.92 -6.24 -11.34
N GLN A 7 -11.69 -4.96 -11.10
CA GLN A 7 -12.72 -3.93 -10.97
C GLN A 7 -12.35 -2.75 -11.86
N THR A 8 -13.36 -2.11 -12.46
CA THR A 8 -13.15 -0.96 -13.35
C THR A 8 -13.88 0.26 -12.81
N LEU A 9 -13.21 1.40 -12.84
CA LEU A 9 -13.73 2.73 -12.52
C LEU A 9 -13.56 3.62 -13.77
N ASP A 10 -14.55 4.44 -14.07
CA ASP A 10 -14.50 5.39 -15.18
C ASP A 10 -14.60 6.82 -14.64
N PHE A 11 -13.63 7.68 -15.01
CA PHE A 11 -13.57 9.09 -14.64
C PHE A 11 -13.44 9.95 -15.90
N ASP A 12 -14.52 10.59 -16.36
CA ASP A 12 -14.53 11.55 -17.48
C ASP A 12 -13.64 11.17 -18.69
N GLY A 13 -13.68 9.90 -19.10
CA GLY A 13 -12.91 9.37 -20.24
C GLY A 13 -11.62 8.61 -19.88
N LEU A 14 -11.20 8.64 -18.61
CA LEU A 14 -10.13 7.79 -18.08
C LEU A 14 -10.72 6.51 -17.49
N ARG A 15 -10.32 5.35 -18.01
CA ARG A 15 -10.73 4.04 -17.50
C ARG A 15 -9.64 3.41 -16.65
N VAL A 16 -9.89 3.32 -15.35
CA VAL A 16 -9.00 2.73 -14.36
C VAL A 16 -9.43 1.29 -14.10
N GLN A 17 -8.52 0.34 -14.31
CA GLN A 17 -8.69 -1.08 -14.01
C GLN A 17 -7.84 -1.42 -12.80
N VAL A 18 -8.51 -1.76 -11.71
CA VAL A 18 -7.91 -2.36 -10.53
C VAL A 18 -7.83 -3.87 -10.73
N ARG A 19 -6.70 -4.48 -10.36
CA ARG A 19 -6.48 -5.92 -10.43
C ARG A 19 -5.98 -6.48 -9.11
N GLU A 20 -6.26 -7.76 -8.93
CA GLU A 20 -5.69 -8.56 -7.87
C GLU A 20 -4.19 -8.77 -8.07
N LEU A 21 -3.44 -8.62 -6.98
CA LEU A 21 -2.03 -8.94 -6.89
C LEU A 21 -1.84 -10.43 -6.65
N THR A 22 -0.92 -11.03 -7.39
CA THR A 22 -0.43 -12.37 -7.08
C THR A 22 0.44 -12.34 -5.83
N VAL A 23 0.60 -13.50 -5.18
CA VAL A 23 1.53 -13.66 -4.04
C VAL A 23 2.97 -13.24 -4.39
N GLY A 24 3.39 -13.44 -5.66
CA GLY A 24 4.70 -13.01 -6.14
C GLY A 24 4.86 -11.49 -6.14
N GLU A 25 3.84 -10.78 -6.61
CA GLU A 25 3.81 -9.32 -6.64
C GLU A 25 3.71 -8.73 -5.23
N ILE A 26 2.87 -9.30 -4.37
CA ILE A 26 2.81 -8.91 -2.94
C ILE A 26 4.19 -9.01 -2.29
N ARG A 27 4.93 -10.09 -2.57
CA ARG A 27 6.29 -10.27 -2.03
C ARG A 27 7.26 -9.22 -2.56
N GLN A 28 7.17 -8.86 -3.84
CA GLN A 28 8.01 -7.80 -4.41
C GLN A 28 7.68 -6.45 -3.79
N LEU A 29 6.38 -6.14 -3.65
CA LEU A 29 5.88 -4.90 -3.07
C LEU A 29 6.40 -4.69 -1.63
N LEU A 30 6.28 -5.70 -0.77
CA LEU A 30 6.78 -5.63 0.60
C LEU A 30 8.30 -5.45 0.68
N LYS A 31 9.07 -5.93 -0.30
CA LYS A 31 10.51 -5.71 -0.35
C LYS A 31 10.83 -4.26 -0.73
N THR A 32 10.19 -3.75 -1.78
CA THR A 32 10.37 -2.36 -2.23
C THR A 32 10.06 -1.36 -1.11
N MET A 33 8.99 -1.59 -0.35
CA MET A 33 8.67 -0.77 0.82
C MET A 33 9.76 -0.81 1.90
N ALA A 34 10.34 -1.98 2.16
CA ALA A 34 11.39 -2.14 3.17
C ALA A 34 12.70 -1.47 2.76
N ASP A 35 12.97 -1.37 1.46
CA ASP A 35 14.18 -0.73 0.91
C ASP A 35 14.15 0.81 1.02
N GLY A 36 13.02 1.40 1.46
CA GLY A 36 12.92 2.83 1.75
C GLY A 36 13.12 3.74 0.54
N SER A 37 12.92 3.20 -0.67
CA SER A 37 13.01 3.91 -1.95
C SER A 37 11.74 4.75 -2.21
N GLY A 38 11.30 5.50 -1.19
CA GLY A 38 10.04 6.25 -1.20
C GLY A 38 10.02 7.39 -2.23
N GLY A 39 8.81 7.78 -2.62
CA GLY A 39 8.57 8.92 -3.51
C GLY A 39 8.68 10.25 -2.76
N ASP A 40 7.99 11.28 -3.24
CA ASP A 40 7.85 12.51 -2.47
C ASP A 40 6.82 12.39 -1.33
N LEU A 41 6.63 13.46 -0.55
CA LEU A 41 5.68 13.45 0.57
C LEU A 41 4.23 13.20 0.13
N VAL A 42 3.85 13.61 -1.07
CA VAL A 42 2.51 13.38 -1.61
C VAL A 42 2.38 11.92 -2.02
N ASP A 43 3.38 11.37 -2.70
CA ASP A 43 3.41 9.97 -3.09
C ASP A 43 3.23 9.04 -1.89
N ASP A 44 3.88 9.36 -0.78
CA ASP A 44 3.96 8.48 0.39
C ASP A 44 2.83 8.71 1.41
N MET A 45 2.23 9.91 1.48
CA MET A 45 1.31 10.29 2.57
C MET A 45 -0.11 10.67 2.14
N LEU A 46 -0.40 10.76 0.84
CA LEU A 46 -1.73 11.19 0.38
C LEU A 46 -2.84 10.19 0.71
N LEU A 47 -2.51 8.90 0.78
CA LEU A 47 -3.43 7.81 1.11
C LEU A 47 -3.07 7.21 2.47
N GLU A 48 -4.04 6.58 3.13
CA GLU A 48 -3.89 6.17 4.54
C GLU A 48 -2.95 4.96 4.72
N GLU A 49 -3.12 3.92 3.91
CA GLU A 49 -2.43 2.64 4.11
C GLU A 49 -1.30 2.40 3.13
N ILE A 50 -1.25 3.07 1.97
CA ILE A 50 -0.28 2.84 0.89
C ILE A 50 0.15 4.17 0.24
N GLY A 51 1.21 4.16 -0.58
CA GLY A 51 1.54 5.29 -1.43
C GLY A 51 0.98 5.17 -2.85
N LEU A 52 1.27 6.17 -3.68
CA LEU A 52 0.85 6.21 -5.09
C LEU A 52 1.58 5.15 -5.93
N ALA A 53 2.82 4.79 -5.57
CA ALA A 53 3.57 3.73 -6.23
C ALA A 53 2.90 2.35 -6.08
N GLU A 54 2.40 2.02 -4.87
CA GLU A 54 1.62 0.81 -4.64
C GLU A 54 0.32 0.81 -5.43
N LEU A 55 -0.35 1.95 -5.48
CA LEU A 55 -1.60 2.10 -6.22
C LEU A 55 -1.39 1.86 -7.72
N GLN A 56 -0.30 2.35 -8.31
CA GLN A 56 0.06 2.04 -9.71
C GLN A 56 0.20 0.54 -9.94
N LEU A 57 0.87 -0.19 -9.05
CA LEU A 57 1.10 -1.63 -9.22
C LEU A 57 -0.19 -2.46 -9.23
N MET A 58 -1.23 -1.97 -8.55
CA MET A 58 -2.56 -2.57 -8.50
C MET A 58 -3.49 -2.09 -9.62
N THR A 59 -3.07 -1.12 -10.42
CA THR A 59 -3.90 -0.51 -11.45
C THR A 59 -3.24 -0.52 -12.84
N ASN A 60 -3.93 0.03 -13.83
CA ASN A 60 -3.39 0.33 -15.15
C ASN A 60 -3.05 1.83 -15.31
N LEU A 61 -2.99 2.59 -14.22
CA LEU A 61 -2.70 4.02 -14.26
C LEU A 61 -1.23 4.25 -14.61
N GLU A 62 -1.00 5.13 -15.57
CA GLU A 62 0.33 5.67 -15.85
C GLU A 62 0.66 6.82 -14.88
N PRO A 63 1.94 7.13 -14.62
CA PRO A 63 2.34 8.19 -13.70
C PRO A 63 1.68 9.55 -14.01
N GLU A 64 1.63 9.93 -15.29
CA GLU A 64 1.03 11.19 -15.71
C GLU A 64 -0.49 11.24 -15.44
N GLN A 65 -1.16 10.09 -15.50
CA GLN A 65 -2.60 9.99 -15.23
C GLN A 65 -2.90 10.10 -13.74
N LEU A 66 -1.95 9.72 -12.88
CA LEU A 66 -2.09 9.88 -11.43
C LEU A 66 -2.02 11.33 -11.00
N ASP A 67 -1.11 12.10 -11.62
CA ASP A 67 -0.95 13.54 -11.33
C ASP A 67 -2.21 14.34 -11.72
N ASP A 68 -2.94 13.89 -12.73
CA ASP A 68 -4.18 14.51 -13.21
C ASP A 68 -5.41 14.13 -12.36
N LEU A 69 -5.33 13.10 -11.53
CA LEU A 69 -6.45 12.66 -10.70
C LEU A 69 -6.61 13.55 -9.46
N ALA A 70 -7.83 14.04 -9.23
CA ALA A 70 -8.15 14.74 -8.00
C ALA A 70 -8.07 13.78 -6.79
N PRO A 71 -7.76 14.27 -5.58
CA PRO A 71 -7.72 13.43 -4.37
C PRO A 71 -9.04 12.68 -4.05
N SER A 72 -10.19 13.17 -4.51
CA SER A 72 -11.47 12.47 -4.40
C SER A 72 -11.60 11.29 -5.37
N GLN A 73 -10.99 11.37 -6.55
CA GLN A 73 -10.94 10.28 -7.53
C GLN A 73 -9.89 9.24 -7.10
N LEU A 74 -8.72 9.69 -6.64
CA LEU A 74 -7.70 8.80 -6.06
C LEU A 74 -8.24 7.97 -4.90
N ARG A 75 -9.04 8.58 -4.01
CA ARG A 75 -9.72 7.84 -2.92
C ARG A 75 -10.66 6.76 -3.44
N GLN A 76 -11.39 6.99 -4.54
CA GLN A 76 -12.25 5.95 -5.13
C GLN A 76 -11.43 4.79 -5.71
N VAL A 77 -10.31 5.10 -6.37
CA VAL A 77 -9.38 4.07 -6.85
C VAL A 77 -8.77 3.29 -5.69
N TYR A 78 -8.35 3.98 -4.64
CA TYR A 78 -7.80 3.38 -3.43
C TYR A 78 -8.78 2.40 -2.77
N GLU A 79 -10.05 2.78 -2.59
CA GLU A 79 -11.05 1.89 -2.00
C GLU A 79 -11.29 0.65 -2.88
N ALA A 80 -11.33 0.79 -4.20
CA ALA A 80 -11.41 -0.35 -5.11
C ALA A 80 -10.16 -1.25 -5.03
N CYS A 81 -8.96 -0.66 -4.93
CA CYS A 81 -7.72 -1.41 -4.68
C CYS A 81 -7.80 -2.20 -3.39
N ARG A 82 -8.35 -1.60 -2.32
CA ARG A 82 -8.50 -2.22 -1.00
C ARG A 82 -9.51 -3.37 -1.01
N GLU A 83 -10.62 -3.22 -1.72
CA GLU A 83 -11.62 -4.26 -1.90
C GLU A 83 -11.04 -5.45 -2.68
N VAL A 84 -10.41 -5.19 -3.83
CA VAL A 84 -9.84 -6.22 -4.70
C VAL A 84 -8.64 -6.92 -4.07
N ASN A 85 -7.82 -6.21 -3.31
CA ASN A 85 -6.56 -6.71 -2.74
C ASN A 85 -6.60 -6.88 -1.23
N LYS A 86 -7.77 -7.19 -0.66
CA LYS A 86 -7.97 -7.26 0.79
C LYS A 86 -6.89 -8.04 1.55
N ASP A 87 -6.44 -9.18 1.02
CA ASP A 87 -5.40 -10.01 1.66
C ASP A 87 -4.05 -9.30 1.77
N PHE A 88 -3.69 -8.45 0.81
CA PHE A 88 -2.48 -7.64 0.88
C PHE A 88 -2.56 -6.59 2.00
N PHE A 89 -3.68 -5.86 2.08
CA PHE A 89 -3.89 -4.86 3.12
C PHE A 89 -3.92 -5.50 4.52
N ASP A 90 -4.63 -6.62 4.67
CA ASP A 90 -4.68 -7.37 5.92
C ASP A 90 -3.28 -7.90 6.33
N LEU A 91 -2.48 -8.36 5.37
CA LEU A 91 -1.10 -8.78 5.61
C LEU A 91 -0.24 -7.60 6.08
N ARG A 92 -0.31 -6.46 5.40
CA ARG A 92 0.44 -5.24 5.74
C ARG A 92 0.11 -4.78 7.15
N ALA A 93 -1.16 -4.69 7.51
CA ALA A 93 -1.60 -4.33 8.85
C ALA A 93 -1.04 -5.28 9.93
N ARG A 94 -0.99 -6.59 9.66
CA ARG A 94 -0.36 -7.57 10.57
C ARG A 94 1.15 -7.35 10.70
N VAL A 95 1.84 -7.07 9.61
CA VAL A 95 3.29 -6.79 9.62
C VAL A 95 3.57 -5.54 10.44
N GLU A 96 2.81 -4.47 10.25
CA GLU A 96 2.96 -3.23 11.02
C GLU A 96 2.75 -3.47 12.52
N GLN A 97 1.67 -4.17 12.89
CA GLN A 97 1.39 -4.52 14.29
C GLN A 97 2.52 -5.36 14.92
N VAL A 98 3.09 -6.31 14.17
CA VAL A 98 4.23 -7.11 14.64
C VAL A 98 5.46 -6.23 14.83
N GLY A 99 5.75 -5.33 13.87
CA GLY A 99 6.85 -4.38 13.95
C GLY A 99 6.74 -3.47 15.18
N GLN A 100 5.58 -2.86 15.41
CA GLN A 100 5.30 -2.01 16.57
C GLN A 100 5.52 -2.78 17.90
N ARG A 101 5.05 -4.04 17.99
CA ARG A 101 5.27 -4.87 19.19
C ARG A 101 6.74 -5.20 19.43
N ILE A 102 7.51 -5.45 18.38
CA ILE A 102 8.95 -5.72 18.49
C ILE A 102 9.67 -4.46 18.98
N LEU A 103 9.39 -3.30 18.38
CA LEU A 103 9.98 -2.02 18.80
C LEU A 103 9.63 -1.66 20.24
N ALA A 104 8.39 -1.92 20.68
CA ALA A 104 7.96 -1.72 22.06
C ALA A 104 8.74 -2.63 23.05
N LYS A 105 8.98 -3.89 22.69
CA LYS A 105 9.78 -4.81 23.53
C LYS A 105 11.24 -4.38 23.62
N LEU A 106 11.84 -3.94 22.51
CA LEU A 106 13.22 -3.48 22.46
C LEU A 106 13.42 -2.20 23.29
N SER A 107 12.51 -1.24 23.17
CA SER A 107 12.56 0.02 23.94
C SER A 107 12.29 -0.19 25.44
N GLY A 108 11.41 -1.13 25.81
CA GLY A 108 11.14 -1.47 27.22
C GLY A 108 12.29 -2.20 27.93
N SER A 109 13.19 -2.84 27.18
CA SER A 109 14.32 -3.59 27.74
C SER A 109 15.50 -2.70 28.17
N SER A 110 15.49 -1.41 27.83
CA SER A 110 16.58 -0.47 28.16
C SER A 110 16.43 0.20 29.54
N ASN A 111 15.40 -0.13 30.32
CA ASN A 111 15.10 0.56 31.59
C ASN A 111 15.40 -0.25 32.86
N GLU A 112 16.05 -1.42 32.76
CA GLU A 112 16.55 -2.14 33.93
C GLU A 112 18.01 -1.77 34.19
N THR A 113 18.23 -0.65 34.90
CA THR A 113 19.48 -0.42 35.63
C THR A 113 19.46 -1.37 36.83
N PRO A 114 20.36 -2.37 36.93
CA PRO A 114 20.51 -3.10 38.17
C PRO A 114 21.19 -2.16 39.17
N ALA A 115 20.56 -1.94 40.32
CA ALA A 115 21.15 -1.21 41.44
C ALA A 115 20.87 -1.96 42.74
N PRO A 116 21.80 -1.95 43.70
CA PRO A 116 23.24 -2.22 43.61
C PRO A 116 23.62 -3.65 44.03
#